data_AF-A0AA89TY87-F1
#
_entry.id   AF-A0AA89TY87-F1
#
_cell.length_a   1.000
_cell.length_b   1.000
_cell.length_c   1.000
_cell.angle_alpha   90.00
_cell.angle_beta   90.00
_cell.angle_gamma   90.00
#
_symmetry.space_group_name_H-M   'P 1'
#
loop_
_entity.id
_entity.type
_entity.pdbx_description
1 polymer ?
#
loop_
_entity_poly.entity_id
_entity_poly.type
_entity_poly.pdbx_seq_one_letter_code
_entity_poly.pdbx_strand_id
1 'polypeptide(L)' 'MRLAGELLAGALKDFAAILDQRFLHTGGTPTEVFAAYADDHGRSRAQP' A
#
# COMPACT_ATOMS: atom_id res chain seq x y z
N MET A 1 -17.34 17.67 0.74
CA MET A 1 -16.18 17.06 0.04
C MET A 1 -16.28 15.53 0.02
N ARG A 2 -17.38 14.95 -0.50
CA ARG A 2 -17.55 13.48 -0.52
C ARG A 2 -16.87 12.84 -1.73
N LEU A 3 -17.00 13.48 -2.90
CA LEU A 3 -16.40 13.04 -4.15
C LEU A 3 -14.87 12.93 -4.09
N ALA A 4 -14.21 13.92 -3.49
CA ALA A 4 -12.75 13.88 -3.33
C ALA A 4 -12.29 12.71 -2.46
N GLY A 5 -13.06 12.35 -1.43
CA GLY A 5 -12.77 11.19 -0.57
C GLY A 5 -12.95 9.86 -1.30
N GLU A 6 -14.01 9.73 -2.11
CA GLU A 6 -14.27 8.53 -2.92
C GLU A 6 -13.19 8.35 -4.01
N LEU A 7 -12.77 9.44 -4.65
CA LEU A 7 -11.67 9.42 -5.63
C LEU A 7 -10.35 9.00 -4.99
N LEU A 8 -10.02 9.55 -3.82
CA LEU A 8 -8.81 9.19 -3.09
C LEU A 8 -8.83 7.72 -2.66
N ALA A 9 -9.96 7.23 -2.17
CA ALA A 9 -10.12 5.83 -1.79
C ALA A 9 -9.90 4.88 -2.99
N GLY A 10 -10.43 5.25 -4.17
CA GLY A 10 -10.17 4.52 -5.42
C GLY A 10 -8.68 4.50 -5.79
N ALA A 11 -8.05 5.68 -5.80
CA ALA A 11 -6.63 5.80 -6.14
C ALA A 11 -5.72 4.99 -5.18
N LEU A 12 -6.01 4.99 -3.88
CA LEU A 12 -5.27 4.20 -2.89
C LEU A 12 -5.43 2.69 -3.11
N LYS A 13 -6.63 2.24 -3.52
CA LYS A 13 -6.87 0.85 -3.86
C LYS A 13 -6.09 0.41 -5.10
N ASP A 14 -6.10 1.23 -6.16
CA ASP A 14 -5.34 0.96 -7.38
C ASP A 14 -3.83 0.94 -7.09
N PHE A 15 -3.36 1.87 -6.26
CA PHE A 15 -1.97 1.92 -5.85
C PHE A 15 -1.54 0.67 -5.06
N ALA A 16 -2.36 0.22 -4.10
CA ALA A 16 -2.09 -1.02 -3.37
C ALA A 16 -2.03 -2.23 -4.32
N ALA A 17 -2.92 -2.32 -5.31
CA ALA A 17 -2.88 -3.40 -6.29
C ALA A 17 -1.57 -3.41 -7.10
N ILE A 18 -1.06 -2.24 -7.49
CA ILE A 18 0.22 -2.10 -8.20
C ILE A 18 1.40 -2.50 -7.31
N LEU A 19 1.41 -2.06 -6.05
CA LEU A 19 2.45 -2.43 -5.09
C LEU A 19 2.50 -3.94 -4.87
N ASP A 20 1.33 -4.55 -4.68
CA ASP A 20 1.22 -5.97 -4.44
C ASP A 20 1.70 -6.78 -5.65
N GLN A 21 1.18 -6.47 -6.84
CA GLN A 21 1.50 -7.26 -8.04
C GLN A 21 2.95 -7.16 -8.50
N ARG A 22 3.64 -6.06 -8.19
CA ARG A 22 4.97 -5.79 -8.76
C ARG A 22 6.10 -5.97 -7.76
N PHE A 23 5.80 -5.84 -6.47
CA PHE A 23 6.84 -5.82 -5.44
C PHE A 23 6.52 -6.82 -4.34
N LEU A 24 5.39 -6.65 -3.65
CA LEU A 24 5.17 -7.30 -2.35
C LEU A 24 4.58 -8.71 -2.44
N HIS A 25 3.78 -8.99 -3.48
CA HIS A 25 3.13 -10.28 -3.76
C HIS A 25 2.44 -10.91 -2.55
N THR A 26 1.77 -10.10 -1.73
CA THR A 26 1.04 -10.52 -0.52
C THR A 26 -0.31 -11.15 -0.82
N GLY A 27 -0.98 -10.74 -1.92
CA GLY A 27 -2.34 -11.17 -2.24
C GLY A 27 -3.41 -10.65 -1.28
N GLY A 28 -3.06 -9.69 -0.41
CA GLY A 28 -3.91 -9.18 0.67
C GLY A 28 -4.76 -7.97 0.28
N THR A 29 -5.54 -7.50 1.24
CA THR A 29 -6.28 -6.23 1.18
C THR A 29 -5.33 -5.02 1.11
N PRO A 30 -5.80 -3.84 0.63
CA PRO A 30 -4.96 -2.65 0.59
C PRO A 30 -4.28 -2.30 1.92
N THR A 31 -4.97 -2.50 3.04
CA THR A 31 -4.42 -2.28 4.38
C THR A 31 -3.24 -3.21 4.67
N GLU A 32 -3.35 -4.49 4.32
CA GLU A 32 -2.28 -5.48 4.52
C GLU A 32 -1.08 -5.19 3.61
N VAL A 33 -1.33 -4.79 2.35
CA VAL A 33 -0.30 -4.38 1.40
C VAL A 33 0.47 -3.15 1.92
N PHE A 34 -0.24 -2.13 2.43
CA PHE A 34 0.42 -0.94 2.98
C PHE A 34 1.19 -1.22 4.28
N ALA A 35 0.69 -2.13 5.12
CA ALA A 35 1.43 -2.57 6.30
C ALA A 35 2.72 -3.30 5.91
N ALA A 36 2.66 -4.22 4.94
CA ALA A 36 3.83 -4.92 4.42
C ALA A 36 4.85 -3.95 3.78
N TYR A 37 4.37 -2.95 3.03
CA TYR A 37 5.20 -1.88 2.47
C TYR A 37 5.92 -1.08 3.57
N ALA A 38 5.20 -0.66 4.60
CA ALA A 38 5.75 0.11 5.71
C ALA A 38 6.77 -0.70 6.52
N ASP A 39 6.53 -1.99 6.74
CA ASP A 39 7.45 -2.88 7.44
C ASP A 39 8.76 -3.07 6.65
N ASP A 40 8.67 -3.26 5.33
CA ASP A 40 9.84 -3.39 4.45
C ASP A 40 10.72 -2.13 4.51
N HIS A 41 10.10 -0.95 4.34
CA HIS A 41 10.82 0.33 4.38
C HIS A 41 11.25 0.75 5.79
N GLY A 42 10.52 0.35 6.83
CA GLY A 42 10.90 0.52 8.22
C GLY A 42 12.17 -0.26 8.56
N ARG A 43 12.31 -1.48 8.03
CA ARG A 43 13.53 -2.29 8.15
C ARG A 43 14.70 -1.71 7.37
N SER A 44 14.49 -1.16 6.17
CA SER A 44 15.56 -0.48 5.42
C SER A 44 16.11 0.76 6.13
N ARG A 45 15.31 1.43 6.98
CA ARG A 45 15.73 2.61 7.75
C ARG A 45 16.37 2.29 9.10
N ALA A 46 16.12 1.10 9.64
CA ALA A 46 16.64 0.64 10.92
C ALA A 46 17.88 -0.26 10.81
N GLN A 47 18.42 -0.45 9.61
CA GLN A 47 19.64 -1.22 9.39
C GLN A 47 20.87 -0.39 9.87
N PRO A 48 21.78 -0.96 10.68
CA PRO A 48 22.92 -0.26 11.27
C PRO A 48 23.97 0.21 10.25
#